data_AF-A0A1Y3CLQ9-F1
#
_entry.id   AF-A0A1Y3CLQ9-F1
#
_cell.length_a   1.000
_cell.length_b   1.000
_cell.length_c   1.000
_cell.angle_alpha   90.00
_cell.angle_beta   90.00
_cell.angle_gamma   90.00
#
_symmetry.space_group_name_H-M   'P 1'
#
loop_
_entity.id
_entity.type
_entity.pdbx_description
1 polymer ?
#
loop_
_entity_poly.entity_id
_entity_poly.type
_entity_poly.pdbx_seq_one_letter_code
_entity_poly.pdbx_strand_id
1 'polypeptide(L)'
;MLGNNTPSLELLFAQLGLPSSLAAIELYVRTHQLPRHLSLHEAPFWNKSQRDFLISHLVQDDDWAIWIDELNQQLHLDADKLQIA
;
A
#
# COMPACT_ATOMS: atom_id res chain seq x y z
N MET A 1 -0.74 -5.29 -28.89
CA MET A 1 0.13 -4.12 -28.99
C MET A 1 0.03 -3.36 -27.67
N LEU A 2 1.20 -3.20 -27.01
CA LEU A 2 1.53 -2.25 -25.94
C LEU A 2 0.92 -2.43 -24.54
N GLY A 3 1.74 -2.92 -23.61
CA GLY A 3 1.76 -2.49 -22.21
C GLY A 3 1.22 -3.49 -21.18
N ASN A 4 1.95 -4.57 -20.92
CA ASN A 4 1.74 -5.45 -19.76
C ASN A 4 2.01 -4.66 -18.47
N ASN A 5 1.07 -3.83 -18.02
CA ASN A 5 1.19 -3.10 -16.76
C ASN A 5 0.76 -4.03 -15.62
N THR A 6 1.52 -5.11 -15.47
CA THR A 6 1.35 -6.05 -14.36
C THR A 6 1.41 -5.24 -13.07
N PRO A 7 0.40 -5.35 -12.19
CA PRO A 7 0.43 -4.60 -10.95
C PRO A 7 1.68 -4.98 -10.16
N SER A 8 2.23 -3.99 -9.48
CA SER A 8 3.42 -4.09 -8.64
C SER A 8 3.38 -2.98 -7.61
N LEU A 9 4.17 -3.08 -6.53
CA LEU A 9 4.28 -2.00 -5.55
C LEU A 9 4.76 -0.69 -6.18
N GLU A 10 5.71 -0.75 -7.11
CA GLU A 10 6.21 0.42 -7.83
C GLU A 10 5.07 1.08 -8.61
N LEU A 11 4.27 0.30 -9.33
CA LEU A 11 3.15 0.83 -10.08
C LEU A 11 2.05 1.36 -9.14
N LEU A 12 1.78 0.70 -8.02
CA LEU A 12 0.84 1.16 -6.99
C LEU A 12 1.24 2.55 -6.48
N PHE A 13 2.50 2.74 -6.12
CA PHE A 13 3.00 4.04 -5.69
C PHE A 13 2.89 5.08 -6.81
N ALA A 14 3.25 4.72 -8.05
CA ALA A 14 3.11 5.62 -9.19
C ALA A 14 1.64 6.07 -9.40
N GLN A 15 0.67 5.15 -9.28
CA GLN A 15 -0.76 5.47 -9.41
C GLN A 15 -1.29 6.33 -8.26
N LEU A 16 -0.75 6.14 -7.06
CA LEU A 16 -1.06 6.97 -5.90
C LEU A 16 -0.37 8.35 -5.95
N GLY A 17 0.48 8.59 -6.94
CA GLY A 17 1.28 9.82 -7.06
C GLY A 17 2.43 9.91 -6.06
N LEU A 18 2.86 8.76 -5.54
CA LEU A 18 4.00 8.63 -4.63
C LEU A 18 5.27 8.23 -5.39
N PRO A 19 6.46 8.49 -4.81
CA PRO A 19 7.71 8.02 -5.40
C PRO A 19 7.75 6.48 -5.48
N SER A 20 7.84 5.95 -6.70
CA SER A 20 7.75 4.51 -6.98
C SER A 20 9.09 3.76 -6.99
N SER A 21 10.20 4.42 -6.68
CA SER A 21 11.49 3.76 -6.59
C SER A 21 11.56 2.85 -5.36
N LEU A 22 12.19 1.68 -5.47
CA LEU A 22 12.34 0.73 -4.37
C LEU A 22 12.80 1.38 -3.05
N ALA A 23 13.85 2.21 -3.09
CA ALA A 23 14.37 2.91 -1.92
C ALA A 23 13.34 3.89 -1.30
N ALA A 24 12.48 4.49 -2.12
CA ALA A 24 11.47 5.41 -1.64
C ALA A 24 10.27 4.67 -1.03
N ILE A 25 9.89 3.51 -1.59
CA ILE A 25 8.88 2.62 -1.01
C ILE A 25 9.34 2.14 0.36
N GLU A 26 10.57 1.63 0.46
CA GLU A 26 11.13 1.17 1.74
C GLU A 26 11.17 2.30 2.78
N LEU A 27 11.59 3.50 2.38
CA LEU A 27 11.60 4.66 3.26
C LEU A 27 10.18 5.04 3.69
N TYR A 28 9.22 5.03 2.77
CA TYR A 28 7.82 5.35 3.06
C TYR A 28 7.25 4.38 4.08
N VAL A 29 7.42 3.07 3.85
CA VAL A 29 6.99 2.01 4.75
C VAL A 29 7.58 2.21 6.16
N ARG A 30 8.89 2.45 6.27
CA ARG A 30 9.55 2.65 7.57
C ARG A 30 9.08 3.90 8.31
N THR A 31 8.70 4.95 7.58
CA THR A 31 8.32 6.24 8.17
C THR A 31 6.82 6.41 8.41
N HIS A 32 5.99 5.60 7.75
CA HIS A 32 4.52 5.67 7.78
C HIS A 32 3.89 4.38 8.34
N GLN A 33 4.54 3.75 9.32
CA GLN A 33 4.00 2.55 9.97
C GLN A 33 2.60 2.82 10.55
N LEU A 34 1.73 1.85 10.37
CA LEU A 34 0.35 1.86 10.81
C LEU A 34 0.16 0.99 12.05
N PRO A 35 -0.64 1.46 13.02
CA PRO A 35 -1.01 0.63 14.15
C PRO A 35 -2.01 -0.43 13.70
N ARG A 36 -1.92 -1.63 14.28
CA ARG A 36 -2.72 -2.82 13.88
C ARG A 36 -4.24 -2.62 13.81
N HIS A 37 -4.78 -1.69 14.57
CA HIS A 37 -6.22 -1.43 14.60
C HIS A 37 -6.70 -0.58 13.42
N LEU A 38 -5.78 -0.05 12.59
CA LEU A 38 -6.11 0.86 11.50
C LEU A 38 -5.88 0.19 10.15
N SER A 39 -6.93 0.12 9.32
CA SER A 39 -6.82 -0.46 7.99
C SER A 39 -6.00 0.45 7.06
N LEU A 40 -5.31 -0.13 6.05
CA LEU A 40 -4.55 0.65 5.07
C LEU A 40 -5.36 1.81 4.48
N HIS A 41 -6.59 1.55 4.01
CA HIS A 41 -7.43 2.55 3.36
C HIS A 41 -7.94 3.64 4.34
N GLU A 42 -7.96 3.35 5.64
CA GLU A 42 -8.37 4.29 6.68
C GLU A 42 -7.22 5.20 7.13
N ALA A 43 -6.00 4.93 6.67
CA ALA A 43 -4.83 5.69 7.08
C ALA A 43 -4.98 7.19 6.78
N PRO A 44 -4.55 8.06 7.72
CA PRO A 44 -4.71 9.51 7.59
C PRO A 44 -3.78 10.13 6.54
N PHE A 45 -2.77 9.41 6.09
CA PHE A 45 -1.84 9.87 5.06
C PHE A 45 -2.42 9.80 3.64
N TRP A 46 -3.52 9.06 3.44
CA TRP A 46 -4.22 9.02 2.16
C TRP A 46 -5.20 10.17 2.01
N ASN A 47 -5.14 10.84 0.86
CA ASN A 47 -6.21 11.71 0.42
C ASN A 47 -7.43 10.89 -0.07
N LYS A 48 -8.54 11.59 -0.30
CA LYS A 48 -9.80 10.95 -0.72
C LYS A 48 -9.63 10.09 -1.98
N SER A 49 -8.98 10.61 -3.01
CA SER A 49 -8.80 9.89 -4.29
C SER A 49 -7.90 8.66 -4.16
N GLN A 50 -6.83 8.74 -3.36
CA GLN A 50 -5.94 7.60 -3.06
C GLN A 50 -6.70 6.51 -2.30
N ARG A 51 -7.48 6.90 -1.29
CA ARG A 51 -8.33 5.98 -0.54
C ARG A 51 -9.35 5.30 -1.45
N ASP A 52 -10.06 6.06 -2.28
CA ASP A 52 -11.07 5.52 -3.19
C ASP A 52 -10.44 4.52 -4.19
N PHE A 53 -9.22 4.80 -4.67
CA PHE A 53 -8.46 3.88 -5.52
C PHE A 53 -8.16 2.56 -4.80
N LEU A 54 -7.62 2.62 -3.57
CA LEU A 54 -7.32 1.44 -2.76
C LEU A 54 -8.57 0.61 -2.47
N ILE A 55 -9.65 1.27 -2.04
CA ILE A 55 -10.93 0.60 -1.73
C ILE A 55 -11.51 -0.06 -2.99
N SER A 56 -11.49 0.63 -4.14
CA SER A 56 -12.02 0.08 -5.39
C SER A 56 -11.36 -1.25 -5.74
N HIS A 57 -10.03 -1.33 -5.69
CA HIS A 57 -9.30 -2.55 -6.00
C HIS A 57 -9.45 -3.65 -4.95
N LEU A 58 -9.56 -3.29 -3.67
CA LEU A 58 -9.87 -4.24 -2.60
C LEU A 58 -11.27 -4.84 -2.75
N VAL A 59 -12.25 -4.03 -3.17
CA VAL A 59 -13.63 -4.48 -3.38
C VAL A 59 -13.77 -5.32 -4.64
N GLN A 60 -13.00 -5.00 -5.69
CA GLN A 60 -13.02 -5.76 -6.93
C GLN A 60 -12.27 -7.09 -6.83
N ASP A 61 -11.39 -7.26 -5.83
CA ASP A 61 -10.57 -8.47 -5.62
C ASP A 61 -9.72 -8.83 -6.85
N ASP A 62 -9.21 -7.81 -7.54
CA ASP A 62 -8.39 -7.96 -8.74
C ASP A 62 -6.91 -8.21 -8.39
N ASP A 63 -6.06 -8.36 -9.42
CA ASP A 63 -4.60 -8.51 -9.28
C ASP A 63 -3.93 -7.41 -8.42
N TRP A 64 -4.55 -6.24 -8.32
CA TRP A 64 -4.10 -5.13 -7.47
C TRP A 64 -4.28 -5.40 -5.98
N ALA A 65 -5.30 -6.17 -5.59
CA ALA A 65 -5.60 -6.47 -4.19
C ALA A 65 -4.40 -7.14 -3.48
N ILE A 66 -3.67 -8.00 -4.19
CA ILE A 66 -2.46 -8.67 -3.69
C ILE A 66 -1.39 -7.65 -3.29
N TRP A 67 -1.14 -6.65 -4.15
CA TRP A 67 -0.11 -5.64 -3.89
C TRP A 67 -0.54 -4.61 -2.86
N ILE A 68 -1.84 -4.34 -2.78
CA ILE A 68 -2.41 -3.51 -1.72
C ILE A 68 -2.29 -4.23 -0.37
N ASP A 69 -2.51 -5.54 -0.32
CA ASP A 69 -2.32 -6.34 0.90
C ASP A 69 -0.84 -6.42 1.30
N GLU A 70 0.06 -6.62 0.33
CA GLU A 70 1.51 -6.57 0.55
C GLU A 70 1.94 -5.21 1.15
N LEU A 71 1.46 -4.09 0.59
CA LEU A 71 1.71 -2.76 1.14
C LEU A 71 1.14 -2.64 2.57
N ASN A 72 -0.07 -3.15 2.80
CA ASN A 72 -0.70 -3.15 4.11
C ASN A 72 0.15 -3.91 5.14
N GLN A 73 0.65 -5.10 4.80
CA GLN A 73 1.53 -5.89 5.67
C GLN A 73 2.84 -5.15 5.96
N GLN A 74 3.46 -4.56 4.94
CA GLN A 74 4.68 -3.77 5.10
C GLN A 74 4.50 -2.58 6.06
N LEU A 75 3.37 -1.88 5.94
CA LEU A 75 3.06 -0.75 6.84
C LEU A 75 2.71 -1.20 8.26
N HIS A 76 2.37 -2.47 8.48
CA HIS A 76 2.07 -3.01 9.81
C HIS A 76 3.23 -3.79 10.45
N LEU A 77 4.41 -3.83 9.82
CA LEU A 77 5.56 -4.61 10.31
C LEU A 77 5.93 -4.31 11.76
N ASP A 78 5.89 -3.06 12.19
CA ASP A 78 6.23 -2.68 13.56
C ASP A 78 5.14 -3.14 14.55
N ALA A 79 3.88 -3.00 14.16
CA ALA A 79 2.74 -3.45 14.95
C ALA A 79 2.69 -4.99 15.08
N ASP A 80 3.13 -5.72 14.06
CA ASP A 80 3.27 -7.18 14.09
C ASP A 80 4.43 -7.63 15.01
N LYS A 81 5.59 -6.96 14.91
CA LYS A 81 6.76 -7.23 15.77
C LYS A 81 6.45 -7.07 17.26
N LEU A 82 5.60 -6.12 17.63
CA LEU A 82 5.20 -5.90 19.01
C LEU A 82 4.29 -7.00 19.58
N GLN A 83 3.69 -7.85 18.74
CA GLN A 83 2.88 -8.98 19.21
C GLN A 83 3.73 -10.20 19.60
N ILE A 84 4.89 -10.36 18.96
CA ILE A 84 5.77 -11.52 19.11
C ILE A 84 6.89 -11.32 20.15
N ALA A 85 6.96 -10.13 20.77
CA ALA A 85 7.92 -9.79 21.82
C ALA A 85 7.28 -9.86 23.21
#